data_AF-A0A521LUM1-F1
#
_entry.id   AF-A0A521LUM1-F1
#
_cell.length_a   1.000
_cell.length_b   1.000
_cell.length_c   1.000
_cell.angle_alpha   90.00
_cell.angle_beta   90.00
_cell.angle_gamma   90.00
#
_symmetry.space_group_name_H-M   'P 1'
#
loop_
_entity.id
_entity.type
_entity.pdbx_description
1 polymer ?
#
loop_
_entity_poly.entity_id
_entity_poly.type
_entity_poly.pdbx_seq_one_letter_code
_entity_poly.pdbx_strand_id
1 'polypeptide(L)'
;MAIACGMRQAAVRIGRHTVGEGHPPFVVAEVGINHNGDIQKALQMVRAAKEAGAHCIKFQTHITAKEMVHTDMTPGEISSESLWDI
;
A
#
# COMPACT_ATOMS: atom_id res chain seq x y z
N MET A 1 34.86 13.05 -22.09
CA MET A 1 34.70 13.68 -20.76
C MET A 1 33.22 13.81 -20.50
N ALA A 2 32.59 12.75 -19.99
CA ALA A 2 31.16 12.75 -19.68
C ALA A 2 30.99 13.40 -18.30
N ILE A 3 30.18 14.47 -18.24
CA ILE A 3 29.74 15.08 -16.99
C ILE A 3 28.81 14.05 -16.35
N ALA A 4 29.32 13.28 -15.39
CA ALA A 4 28.48 12.54 -14.47
C ALA A 4 27.73 13.58 -13.64
N CYS A 5 26.55 13.98 -14.09
CA CYS A 5 25.57 14.65 -13.25
C CYS A 5 25.41 13.77 -12.01
N GLY A 6 25.86 14.27 -10.85
CA GLY A 6 25.96 13.51 -9.62
C GLY A 6 24.60 13.09 -9.09
N MET A 7 24.03 12.04 -9.67
CA MET A 7 22.92 11.30 -9.07
C MET A 7 23.52 10.56 -7.88
N ARG A 8 23.36 11.09 -6.67
CA ARG A 8 23.57 10.29 -5.46
C ARG A 8 22.65 9.08 -5.62
N GLN A 9 23.21 7.88 -5.70
CA GLN A 9 22.43 6.65 -5.60
C GLN A 9 21.74 6.66 -4.24
N ALA A 10 20.48 7.08 -4.22
CA ALA A 10 19.70 7.19 -3.01
C ALA A 10 19.20 5.79 -2.65
N ALA A 11 19.93 5.13 -1.75
CA ALA A 11 19.49 3.89 -1.13
C ALA A 11 18.73 4.19 0.17
N VAL A 12 17.60 3.51 0.36
CA VAL A 12 16.80 3.60 1.59
C VAL A 12 16.77 2.24 2.24
N ARG A 13 16.88 2.22 3.58
CA ARG A 13 16.77 0.98 4.36
C ARG A 13 15.35 0.81 4.88
N ILE A 14 14.69 -0.28 4.47
CA ILE A 14 13.36 -0.69 4.95
C ILE A 14 13.53 -1.99 5.73
N GLY A 15 13.49 -1.88 7.07
CA GLY A 15 13.81 -3.00 7.96
C GLY A 15 15.23 -3.53 7.72
N ARG A 16 15.32 -4.77 7.23
CA ARG A 16 16.58 -5.45 6.89
C ARG A 16 16.96 -5.37 5.41
N HIS A 17 16.16 -4.71 4.58
CA HIS A 17 16.37 -4.61 3.14
C HIS A 17 16.89 -3.23 2.76
N THR A 18 17.87 -3.18 1.87
CA THR A 18 18.31 -1.94 1.22
C THR A 18 17.63 -1.86 -0.14
N VAL A 19 16.95 -0.75 -0.41
CA VAL A 19 16.21 -0.49 -1.64
C VAL A 19 16.88 0.66 -2.37
N GLY A 20 17.29 0.43 -3.62
CA GLY A 20 18.01 1.40 -4.43
C GLY A 20 18.70 0.71 -5.61
N GLU A 21 19.42 1.50 -6.40
CA GLU A 21 20.21 0.98 -7.52
C GLU A 21 21.25 -0.05 -7.03
N GLY A 22 21.47 -1.12 -7.81
CA GLY A 22 22.40 -2.20 -7.46
C GLY A 22 21.89 -3.21 -6.44
N HIS A 23 20.67 -3.06 -5.91
CA HIS A 23 20.03 -4.03 -5.01
C HIS A 23 18.88 -4.80 -5.69
N PRO A 24 18.54 -6.01 -5.24
CA PRO A 24 17.39 -6.75 -5.76
C PRO A 24 16.05 -5.98 -5.59
N PRO A 25 15.07 -6.20 -6.47
CA PRO A 25 13.76 -5.57 -6.34
C PRO A 25 13.09 -5.84 -4.98
N PHE A 26 12.50 -4.80 -4.39
CA PHE A 26 11.76 -4.89 -3.14
C PHE A 26 10.25 -5.02 -3.41
N VAL A 27 9.73 -6.24 -3.35
CA VAL A 27 8.30 -6.55 -3.48
C VAL A 27 7.50 -6.13 -2.25
N VAL A 28 6.49 -5.28 -2.47
CA VAL A 28 5.45 -4.90 -1.51
C VAL A 28 4.12 -5.54 -1.94
N ALA A 29 3.52 -6.34 -1.06
CA ALA A 29 2.16 -6.84 -1.24
C ALA A 29 1.16 -5.74 -0.86
N GLU A 30 0.53 -5.11 -1.86
CA GLU A 30 -0.50 -4.10 -1.63
C GLU A 30 -1.84 -4.77 -1.31
N VAL A 31 -2.29 -4.64 -0.06
CA VAL A 31 -3.65 -5.01 0.33
C VAL A 31 -4.61 -3.85 0.10
N GLY A 32 -4.18 -2.62 0.36
CA GLY A 32 -5.06 -1.45 0.31
C GLY A 32 -6.26 -1.64 1.25
N ILE A 33 -7.45 -1.73 0.66
CA ILE A 33 -8.74 -1.93 1.34
C ILE A 33 -9.33 -3.34 1.13
N ASN A 34 -8.61 -4.28 0.50
CA ASN A 34 -9.14 -5.60 0.12
C ASN A 34 -9.59 -6.48 1.31
N HIS A 35 -9.27 -6.08 2.54
CA HIS A 35 -9.79 -6.73 3.74
C HIS A 35 -11.27 -6.41 4.01
N ASN A 36 -11.88 -5.43 3.32
CA ASN A 36 -13.29 -5.03 3.45
C ASN A 36 -13.71 -4.80 4.92
N GLY A 37 -12.88 -4.10 5.69
CA GLY A 37 -13.12 -3.88 7.12
C GLY A 37 -12.95 -5.10 8.06
N ASP A 38 -12.72 -6.31 7.52
CA ASP A 38 -12.59 -7.53 8.30
C ASP A 38 -11.14 -7.78 8.75
N ILE A 39 -10.91 -7.73 10.07
CA ILE A 39 -9.61 -7.98 10.69
C ILE A 39 -9.10 -9.41 10.48
N GLN A 40 -9.98 -10.42 10.47
CA GLN A 40 -9.56 -11.81 10.25
C GLN A 40 -9.09 -12.00 8.82
N LYS A 41 -9.79 -11.40 7.85
CA LYS A 41 -9.36 -11.37 6.45
C LYS A 41 -8.02 -10.64 6.30
N ALA A 42 -7.83 -9.50 6.96
CA ALA A 42 -6.55 -8.78 6.97
C ALA A 42 -5.40 -9.66 7.49
N LEU A 43 -5.62 -10.40 8.59
CA LEU A 43 -4.62 -11.32 9.15
C LEU A 43 -4.32 -12.50 8.22
N GLN A 44 -5.33 -13.02 7.51
CA GLN A 44 -5.12 -14.05 6.47
C GLN A 44 -4.25 -13.52 5.34
N MET A 45 -4.49 -12.29 4.88
CA MET A 45 -3.67 -11.64 3.86
C MET A 45 -2.22 -11.41 4.31
N VAL A 46 -1.99 -11.07 5.58
CA VAL A 46 -0.63 -10.99 6.17
C VAL A 46 0.09 -12.33 6.05
N ARG A 47 -0.57 -13.43 6.41
CA ARG A 47 0.01 -14.77 6.30
C ARG A 47 0.30 -15.13 4.84
N ALA A 48 -0.64 -14.90 3.94
CA ALA A 48 -0.48 -15.17 2.51
C ALA A 48 0.68 -14.37 1.90
N ALA A 49 0.81 -13.07 2.22
CA ALA A 49 1.92 -12.25 1.74
C ALA A 49 3.28 -12.79 2.25
N LYS A 50 3.33 -13.24 3.50
CA LYS A 50 4.53 -13.83 4.09
C LYS A 50 4.90 -15.17 3.41
N GLU A 51 3.92 -16.03 3.17
CA GLU A 51 4.10 -17.33 2.49
C GLU A 51 4.53 -17.16 1.03
N ALA A 52 4.00 -16.14 0.34
CA ALA A 52 4.39 -15.77 -1.03
C ALA A 52 5.80 -15.15 -1.15
N GLY A 53 6.46 -14.86 -0.02
CA GLY A 53 7.81 -14.28 -0.01
C GLY A 53 7.85 -12.77 -0.23
N ALA A 54 6.74 -12.05 -0.05
CA ALA A 54 6.76 -10.59 -0.06
C ALA A 54 7.65 -10.04 1.06
N HIS A 55 8.36 -8.94 0.78
CA HIS A 55 9.24 -8.33 1.78
C HIS A 55 8.46 -7.45 2.76
N CYS A 56 7.35 -6.88 2.31
CA CYS A 56 6.47 -6.02 3.08
C CYS A 56 5.02 -6.21 2.63
N ILE A 57 4.08 -5.93 3.53
CA ILE A 57 2.65 -5.81 3.25
C ILE A 57 2.23 -4.38 3.53
N LYS A 58 1.41 -3.79 2.66
CA LYS A 58 0.95 -2.40 2.78
C LYS A 58 -0.57 -2.33 2.84
N PHE A 59 -1.07 -1.55 3.80
CA PHE A 59 -2.48 -1.21 3.97
C PHE A 59 -2.68 0.28 3.68
N GLN A 60 -3.89 0.66 3.30
CA GLN A 60 -4.29 2.07 3.24
C GLN A 60 -4.93 2.47 4.56
N THR A 61 -4.48 3.58 5.13
CA THR A 61 -5.07 4.15 6.35
C THR A 61 -6.12 5.16 5.93
N HIS A 62 -7.39 4.79 6.05
CA HIS A 62 -8.51 5.67 5.75
C HIS A 62 -9.06 6.26 7.04
N ILE A 63 -9.08 7.59 7.11
CA ILE A 63 -9.79 8.33 8.15
C ILE A 63 -10.72 9.29 7.42
N THR A 64 -11.94 8.84 7.13
CA THR A 64 -12.92 9.52 6.27
C THR A 64 -13.04 11.02 6.60
N ALA A 65 -13.20 11.35 7.89
CA ALA A 65 -13.32 12.73 8.37
C ALA A 65 -12.09 13.63 8.14
N LYS A 66 -10.93 13.06 7.81
CA LYS A 66 -9.67 13.79 7.56
C LYS A 66 -9.25 13.82 6.10
N GLU A 67 -9.87 13.01 5.25
CA GLU A 67 -9.43 12.85 3.86
C GLU A 67 -10.54 13.05 2.82
N MET A 68 -11.81 13.05 3.24
CA MET A 68 -12.97 13.22 2.36
C MET A 68 -13.81 14.44 2.74
N VAL A 69 -14.51 14.98 1.76
CA VAL A 69 -15.63 15.92 1.96
C VAL A 69 -16.91 15.09 2.08
N HIS A 70 -17.78 15.48 3.02
CA HIS A 70 -19.08 14.80 3.17
C HIS A 70 -19.85 14.85 1.86
N THR A 71 -20.33 13.69 1.41
CA THR A 71 -20.97 13.54 0.11
C THR A 71 -21.96 12.38 0.13
N ASP A 72 -23.09 12.57 -0.55
CA ASP A 72 -24.08 11.52 -0.77
C ASP A 72 -23.80 10.73 -2.07
N MET A 73 -22.62 10.94 -2.68
CA MET A 73 -22.19 10.20 -3.86
C MET A 73 -22.06 8.72 -3.54
N THR A 74 -22.75 7.87 -4.29
CA THR A 74 -22.58 6.41 -4.24
C THR A 74 -21.48 5.97 -5.22
N PRO A 75 -20.84 4.80 -5.01
CA PRO A 75 -19.86 4.24 -5.94
C PRO A 75 -20.51 3.62 -7.20
N GLY A 76 -21.50 4.32 -7.79
CA GLY A 76 -22.24 3.84 -8.95
C GLY A 76 -22.96 2.53 -8.69
N GLU A 77 -22.73 1.52 -9.53
CA GLU A 77 -23.39 0.21 -9.45
C GLU A 77 -22.83 -0.70 -8.34
N ILE A 78 -21.80 -0.28 -7.60
CA ILE A 78 -21.11 -1.11 -6.61
C ILE A 78 -21.88 -1.20 -5.30
N SER A 79 -22.53 -0.12 -4.87
CA SER A 79 -23.30 -0.06 -3.62
C SER A 79 -24.34 1.06 -3.68
N SER A 80 -25.46 0.86 -2.98
CA SER A 80 -26.45 1.90 -2.72
C SER A 80 -26.11 2.79 -1.52
N GLU A 81 -25.11 2.42 -0.72
CA GLU A 81 -24.59 3.25 0.38
C GLU A 81 -23.68 4.36 -0.18
N SER A 82 -23.63 5.49 0.53
CA SER A 82 -22.76 6.59 0.14
C SER A 82 -21.29 6.20 0.31
N LEU A 83 -20.39 6.82 -0.46
CA LEU A 83 -18.95 6.69 -0.27
C LEU A 83 -18.49 7.11 1.14
N TRP A 84 -19.32 7.86 1.86
CA TRP A 84 -19.05 8.28 3.23
C TRP A 84 -19.41 7.21 4.26
N ASP A 85 -20.42 6.38 3.96
CA ASP A 85 -20.99 5.39 4.88
C ASP A 85 -20.52 3.95 4.61
N ILE A 86 -19.78 3.73 3.51
CA ILE A 86 -19.09 2.47 3.17
C ILE A 86 -17.84 2.29 4.03
#